data_AF-A0A8W8IDA8-F1
#
_entry.id   AF-A0A8W8IDA8-F1
#
_cell.length_a   1.000
_cell.length_b   1.000
_cell.length_c   1.000
_cell.angle_alpha   90.00
_cell.angle_beta   90.00
_cell.angle_gamma   90.00
#
_symmetry.space_group_name_H-M   'P 1'
#
loop_
_entity.id
_entity.type
_entity.pdbx_description
1 polymer ?
#
loop_
_entity_poly.entity_id
_entity_poly.type
_entity_poly.pdbx_seq_one_letter_code
_entity_poly.pdbx_strand_id
1 'polypeptide(L)'
;MLSASSDVCRIPTHLFQFIKYCQKVNPENKGWGRAHRKGVSMWYHNYKNKIDGIPLLAYHMTKYKSRFGFTHKDVFRLCHIKTSYDALGYLVNYFCPKEGQRDRENNWQSRLELARREEGFEQSELRKVIDRLQLYDDAKNCNDEEIMSDMILRYNPDLAREHVPSMLLNSAEVWKALIRHMPTTALIRNLGKISSLGLLESNTSTNTKSFEEVLVVDKLKSAQLRKSARIHPFTLLVALKAYSKGQCESGRLNWQVNPNISNALQEAFYLSFDYVATTGKRYLLAIDVSDSMNAHVMGTPIITARDAAAAMAMLTVRTEQNCDVVAFSGNRGNANTTNNEDQASVSDENVVAAMEMVTVRAEQDSDAVDYPGNPLPQHANVPNHRDLSTENTTLIPIPISPQDDLDEVLKKCSPSRLPPVTADCAAPLLDAIEKKKKYDVFVVYTDSEPNAGVIHLSEAIKRYRTVTGITDARLIVCQLASNGFSLTDPDDPLMMDIVGFDSGALAAMHQFVTGNI
;
A
#
# COMPACT_ATOMS: atom_id res chain seq x y z
N MET A 1 20.06 -13.71 -3.20
CA MET A 1 18.71 -13.38 -3.71
C MET A 1 17.75 -14.57 -3.68
N LEU A 2 17.99 -15.68 -4.39
CA LEU A 2 17.03 -16.81 -4.42
C LEU A 2 16.92 -17.62 -3.13
N SER A 3 17.88 -17.51 -2.19
CA SER A 3 17.73 -18.06 -0.84
C SER A 3 16.69 -17.30 -0.01
N ALA A 4 16.62 -15.98 -0.18
CA ALA A 4 15.66 -15.10 0.51
C ALA A 4 14.25 -15.14 -0.11
N SER A 5 14.05 -15.81 -1.26
CA SER A 5 12.74 -15.85 -1.90
C SER A 5 11.69 -16.56 -1.05
N SER A 6 12.08 -17.52 -0.21
CA SER A 6 11.15 -18.18 0.72
C SER A 6 10.69 -17.26 1.86
N ASP A 7 11.53 -16.32 2.27
CA ASP A 7 11.22 -15.35 3.34
C ASP A 7 10.37 -14.19 2.81
N VAL A 8 10.67 -13.72 1.59
CA VAL A 8 9.93 -12.65 0.91
C VAL A 8 8.59 -13.18 0.38
N CYS A 9 8.60 -14.29 -0.36
CA CYS A 9 7.39 -14.87 -0.97
C CYS A 9 6.64 -15.75 0.04
N ARG A 10 6.03 -15.14 1.06
CA ARG A 10 5.34 -15.88 2.14
C ARG A 10 4.18 -16.78 1.68
N ILE A 11 3.41 -16.36 0.68
CA ILE A 11 2.21 -17.05 0.15
C ILE A 11 2.27 -17.19 -1.39
N PRO A 12 1.46 -18.06 -2.02
CA PRO A 12 1.46 -18.24 -3.48
C PRO A 12 1.27 -16.95 -4.27
N THR A 13 0.44 -16.01 -3.79
CA THR A 13 0.26 -14.70 -4.44
C THR A 13 1.59 -13.96 -4.64
N HIS A 14 2.48 -13.95 -3.64
CA HIS A 14 3.79 -13.30 -3.75
C HIS A 14 4.70 -14.04 -4.74
N LEU A 15 4.68 -15.37 -4.72
CA LEU A 15 5.44 -16.18 -5.68
C LEU A 15 5.00 -15.89 -7.12
N PHE A 16 3.69 -15.90 -7.39
CA PHE A 16 3.17 -15.62 -8.72
C PHE A 16 3.44 -14.18 -9.18
N GLN A 17 3.37 -13.22 -8.26
CA GLN A 17 3.75 -11.84 -8.53
C GLN A 17 5.25 -11.73 -8.87
N PHE A 18 6.12 -12.37 -8.09
CA PHE A 18 7.55 -12.42 -8.34
C PHE A 18 7.86 -13.02 -9.72
N ILE A 19 7.26 -14.16 -10.06
CA ILE A 19 7.42 -14.79 -11.37
C ILE A 19 6.97 -13.84 -12.49
N LYS A 20 5.83 -13.14 -12.31
CA LYS A 20 5.34 -12.16 -13.28
C LYS A 20 6.31 -10.99 -13.46
N TYR A 21 6.93 -10.50 -12.39
CA TYR A 21 7.96 -9.47 -12.49
C TYR A 21 9.22 -9.98 -13.18
N CYS A 22 9.69 -11.18 -12.85
CA CYS A 22 10.84 -11.79 -13.54
C CYS A 22 10.60 -11.93 -15.05
N GLN A 23 9.37 -12.22 -15.49
CA GLN A 23 9.02 -12.21 -16.91
C GLN A 23 9.07 -10.81 -17.52
N LYS A 24 8.56 -9.78 -16.82
CA LYS A 24 8.56 -8.40 -17.31
C LYS A 24 9.97 -7.83 -17.47
N VAL A 25 10.87 -8.12 -16.52
CA VAL A 25 12.26 -7.62 -16.52
C VAL A 25 13.15 -8.39 -17.52
N ASN A 26 12.70 -9.53 -18.04
CA ASN A 26 13.42 -10.31 -19.04
C ASN A 26 12.62 -10.39 -20.37
N PRO A 27 12.47 -9.25 -21.09
CA PRO A 27 11.67 -9.19 -22.32
C PRO A 27 12.27 -9.99 -23.48
N GLU A 28 13.59 -10.25 -23.47
CA GLU A 28 14.29 -11.09 -24.46
C GLU A 28 13.93 -12.59 -24.36
N ASN A 29 13.05 -12.97 -23.43
CA ASN A 29 12.46 -14.30 -23.38
C ASN A 29 13.50 -15.44 -23.25
N LYS A 30 14.64 -15.19 -22.59
CA LYS A 30 15.68 -16.21 -22.29
C LYS A 30 15.18 -17.37 -21.39
N GLY A 31 13.88 -17.41 -21.11
CA GLY A 31 13.19 -18.51 -20.48
C GLY A 31 13.53 -18.69 -19.00
N TRP A 32 13.15 -19.85 -18.47
CA TRP A 32 13.41 -20.22 -17.08
C TRP A 32 14.82 -20.79 -16.94
N GLY A 33 15.82 -19.97 -16.60
CA GLY A 33 17.17 -20.44 -16.32
C GLY A 33 17.26 -21.42 -15.13
N ARG A 34 18.38 -22.17 -15.02
CA ARG A 34 18.57 -23.19 -13.97
C ARG A 34 18.37 -22.62 -12.56
N ALA A 35 18.88 -21.42 -12.30
CA ALA A 35 18.74 -20.75 -11.01
C ALA A 35 17.27 -20.45 -10.68
N HIS A 36 16.52 -19.87 -11.62
CA HIS A 36 15.11 -19.54 -11.44
C HIS A 36 14.26 -20.80 -11.16
N ARG A 37 14.44 -21.86 -11.96
CA ARG A 37 13.77 -23.15 -11.74
C ARG A 37 14.07 -23.74 -10.37
N LYS A 38 15.35 -23.75 -9.97
CA LYS A 38 15.78 -24.26 -8.67
C LYS A 38 15.17 -23.43 -7.52
N GLY A 39 15.18 -22.10 -7.62
CA GLY A 39 14.63 -21.21 -6.60
C GLY A 39 13.13 -21.42 -6.39
N VAL A 40 12.36 -21.48 -7.48
CA VAL A 40 10.91 -21.72 -7.41
C VAL A 40 10.58 -23.14 -6.96
N SER A 41 11.33 -24.15 -7.40
CA SER A 41 11.16 -25.52 -6.90
C SER A 41 11.46 -25.61 -5.40
N MET A 42 12.50 -24.92 -4.93
CA MET A 42 12.87 -24.88 -3.51
C MET A 42 11.79 -24.19 -2.66
N TRP A 43 11.08 -23.20 -3.22
CA TRP A 43 9.97 -22.55 -2.52
C TRP A 43 8.89 -23.55 -2.07
N TYR A 44 8.52 -24.50 -2.93
CA TYR A 44 7.57 -25.56 -2.57
C TYR A 44 8.15 -26.54 -1.56
N HIS A 45 9.40 -26.99 -1.76
CA HIS A 45 10.08 -27.92 -0.85
C HIS A 45 10.27 -27.33 0.55
N ASN A 46 10.47 -26.02 0.66
CA ASN A 46 10.70 -25.33 1.93
C ASN A 46 9.44 -25.28 2.82
N TYR A 47 8.25 -25.66 2.34
CA TYR A 47 7.07 -25.80 3.20
C TYR A 47 7.25 -26.85 4.28
N LYS A 48 8.07 -27.90 4.04
CA LYS A 48 8.39 -28.90 5.07
C LYS A 48 9.05 -28.29 6.32
N ASN A 49 9.68 -27.11 6.19
CA ASN A 49 10.34 -26.40 7.28
C ASN A 49 9.41 -25.38 7.95
N LYS A 50 8.20 -25.16 7.42
CA LYS A 50 7.23 -24.23 8.01
C LYS A 50 6.42 -24.94 9.10
N ILE A 51 5.89 -24.14 10.02
CA ILE A 51 4.83 -24.57 10.94
C ILE A 51 3.66 -25.08 10.07
N ASP A 52 3.10 -26.24 10.42
CA ASP A 52 2.06 -27.00 9.69
C ASP A 52 2.48 -27.60 8.33
N GLY A 53 3.76 -27.52 7.98
CA GLY A 53 4.38 -28.38 6.96
C GLY A 53 3.75 -28.32 5.56
N ILE A 54 3.70 -29.48 4.91
CA ILE A 54 3.05 -29.67 3.61
C ILE A 54 1.51 -29.53 3.68
N PRO A 55 0.81 -29.90 4.77
CA PRO A 55 -0.60 -29.56 4.92
C PRO A 55 -0.88 -28.06 4.72
N LEU A 56 -0.04 -27.16 5.24
CA LEU A 56 -0.18 -25.71 4.99
C LEU A 56 -0.06 -25.36 3.51
N LEU A 57 0.82 -26.04 2.77
CA LEU A 57 0.91 -25.88 1.32
C LEU A 57 -0.40 -26.28 0.64
N ALA A 58 -1.03 -27.38 1.06
CA ALA A 58 -2.33 -27.80 0.55
C ALA A 58 -3.38 -26.69 0.72
N TYR A 59 -3.50 -26.13 1.93
CA TYR A 59 -4.39 -25.01 2.24
C TYR A 59 -4.09 -23.78 1.35
N HIS A 60 -2.82 -23.42 1.19
CA HIS A 60 -2.43 -22.30 0.34
C HIS A 60 -2.75 -22.53 -1.14
N MET A 61 -2.55 -23.75 -1.65
CA MET A 61 -2.82 -24.08 -3.05
C MET A 61 -4.32 -24.08 -3.36
N THR A 62 -5.17 -24.54 -2.44
CA THR A 62 -6.63 -24.49 -2.59
C THR A 62 -7.17 -23.08 -2.42
N LYS A 63 -6.58 -22.26 -1.53
CA LYS A 63 -6.99 -20.86 -1.31
C LYS A 63 -6.55 -19.92 -2.43
N TYR A 64 -5.31 -20.09 -2.92
CA TYR A 64 -4.68 -19.23 -3.91
C TYR A 64 -4.45 -19.97 -5.24
N LYS A 65 -5.51 -20.58 -5.78
CA LYS A 65 -5.47 -21.43 -7.00
C LYS A 65 -4.75 -20.78 -8.18
N SER A 66 -5.01 -19.49 -8.40
CA SER A 66 -4.39 -18.70 -9.47
C SER A 66 -4.27 -17.22 -9.10
N ARG A 67 -3.15 -16.58 -9.46
CA ARG A 67 -2.97 -15.11 -9.41
C ARG A 67 -1.99 -14.68 -10.50
N PHE A 68 -2.07 -13.42 -10.92
CA PHE A 68 -1.16 -12.83 -11.92
C PHE A 68 -0.99 -13.64 -13.21
N GLY A 69 -2.02 -14.38 -13.62
CA GLY A 69 -2.02 -15.23 -14.81
C GLY A 69 -1.36 -16.61 -14.64
N PHE A 70 -0.98 -17.00 -13.43
CA PHE A 70 -0.38 -18.30 -13.14
C PHE A 70 -1.27 -19.15 -12.25
N THR A 71 -1.28 -20.45 -12.52
CA THR A 71 -1.74 -21.50 -11.61
C THR A 71 -0.55 -22.26 -11.02
N HIS A 72 -0.77 -23.02 -9.95
CA HIS A 72 0.24 -23.96 -9.43
C HIS A 72 0.67 -24.98 -10.48
N LYS A 73 -0.26 -25.47 -11.32
CA LYS A 73 0.01 -26.41 -12.42
C LYS A 73 1.02 -25.82 -13.42
N ASP A 74 0.85 -24.55 -13.78
CA ASP A 74 1.77 -23.87 -14.70
C ASP A 74 3.17 -23.75 -14.09
N VAL A 75 3.23 -23.33 -12.83
CA VAL A 75 4.51 -23.15 -12.13
C VAL A 75 5.25 -24.48 -11.94
N PHE A 76 4.54 -25.57 -11.62
CA PHE A 76 5.14 -26.91 -11.55
C PHE A 76 5.78 -27.34 -12.87
N ARG A 77 5.09 -27.08 -13.99
CA ARG A 77 5.60 -27.36 -15.34
C ARG A 77 6.82 -26.53 -15.68
N LEU A 78 6.81 -25.23 -15.36
CA LEU A 78 7.89 -24.30 -15.68
C LEU A 78 9.16 -24.52 -14.85
N CYS A 79 9.02 -24.82 -13.55
CA CYS A 79 10.18 -25.09 -12.69
C CYS A 79 10.70 -26.53 -12.80
N HIS A 80 9.97 -27.43 -13.45
CA HIS A 80 10.24 -28.86 -13.50
C HIS A 80 10.44 -29.45 -12.10
N ILE A 81 9.46 -29.24 -11.21
CA ILE A 81 9.53 -29.74 -9.84
C ILE A 81 9.70 -31.26 -9.84
N LYS A 82 10.66 -31.75 -9.04
CA LYS A 82 10.88 -33.18 -8.81
C LYS A 82 10.43 -33.49 -7.38
N THR A 83 9.63 -34.54 -7.22
CA THR A 83 9.08 -34.96 -5.93
C THR A 83 9.19 -36.46 -5.75
N SER A 84 9.20 -36.91 -4.50
CA SER A 84 9.10 -38.32 -4.08
C SER A 84 7.64 -38.76 -3.91
N TYR A 85 7.42 -40.02 -3.53
CA TYR A 85 6.10 -40.49 -3.05
C TYR A 85 5.84 -40.04 -1.61
N ASP A 86 5.80 -38.72 -1.40
CA ASP A 86 5.53 -38.08 -0.13
C ASP A 86 4.31 -37.14 -0.24
N ALA A 87 3.99 -36.43 0.84
CA ALA A 87 2.88 -35.47 0.87
C ALA A 87 2.98 -34.40 -0.23
N LEU A 88 4.20 -33.93 -0.57
CA LEU A 88 4.41 -32.92 -1.61
C LEU A 88 4.20 -33.53 -3.01
N GLY A 89 4.71 -34.74 -3.24
CA GLY A 89 4.46 -35.47 -4.47
C GLY A 89 2.98 -35.74 -4.71
N TYR A 90 2.22 -36.04 -3.66
CA TYR A 90 0.78 -36.23 -3.76
C TYR A 90 0.08 -34.95 -4.20
N LEU A 91 0.44 -33.80 -3.61
CA LEU A 91 -0.07 -32.48 -4.03
C LEU A 91 0.26 -32.16 -5.48
N VAL A 92 1.51 -32.37 -5.90
CA VAL A 92 1.92 -32.12 -7.29
C VAL A 92 1.11 -33.00 -8.25
N ASN A 93 0.89 -34.26 -7.92
CA ASN A 93 0.08 -35.16 -8.73
C ASN A 93 -1.40 -34.74 -8.77
N TYR A 94 -1.98 -34.33 -7.64
CA TYR A 94 -3.37 -33.89 -7.56
C TYR A 94 -3.63 -32.65 -8.43
N PHE A 95 -2.74 -31.64 -8.38
CA PHE A 95 -2.92 -30.39 -9.15
C PHE A 95 -2.35 -30.43 -10.57
N CYS A 96 -1.40 -31.32 -10.84
CA CYS A 96 -0.77 -31.50 -12.16
C CYS A 96 -0.65 -33.00 -12.48
N PRO A 97 -1.78 -33.69 -12.71
CA PRO A 97 -1.75 -35.08 -13.13
C PRO A 97 -0.98 -35.20 -14.45
N LYS A 98 -0.13 -36.22 -14.55
CA LYS A 98 0.56 -36.55 -15.79
C LYS A 98 -0.44 -37.25 -16.72
N GLU A 99 -1.15 -36.49 -17.54
CA GLU A 99 -2.00 -37.07 -18.58
C GLU A 99 -1.15 -37.85 -19.60
N GLY A 100 -1.56 -39.08 -19.91
CA GLY A 100 -1.06 -39.85 -21.07
C GLY A 100 0.05 -40.88 -20.81
N GLN A 101 0.64 -40.95 -19.62
CA GLN A 101 1.53 -42.07 -19.27
C GLN A 101 0.76 -43.11 -18.44
N ARG A 102 0.38 -44.22 -19.09
CA ARG A 102 0.11 -45.51 -18.44
C ARG A 102 1.42 -46.05 -17.83
N ASP A 103 2.06 -45.29 -16.96
CA ASP A 103 3.20 -45.78 -16.20
C ASP A 103 2.64 -46.59 -15.04
N ARG A 104 2.86 -47.91 -15.08
CA ARG A 104 2.62 -48.82 -13.96
C ARG A 104 3.29 -48.33 -12.64
N GLU A 105 4.25 -47.40 -12.73
CA GLU A 105 4.96 -46.79 -11.61
C GLU A 105 4.26 -45.56 -11.00
N ASN A 106 3.45 -44.79 -11.72
CA ASN A 106 2.76 -43.59 -11.19
C ASN A 106 1.34 -43.87 -10.67
N ASN A 107 1.09 -45.09 -10.18
CA ASN A 107 -0.19 -45.38 -9.54
C ASN A 107 -0.21 -44.86 -8.09
N TRP A 108 -0.59 -43.59 -7.93
CA TRP A 108 -0.82 -43.02 -6.61
C TRP A 108 -1.89 -43.78 -5.81
N GLN A 109 -2.85 -44.47 -6.44
CA GLN A 109 -3.83 -45.28 -5.72
C GLN A 109 -3.14 -46.47 -5.00
N SER A 110 -2.34 -47.26 -5.71
CA SER A 110 -1.59 -48.36 -5.09
C SER A 110 -0.59 -47.89 -4.04
N ARG A 111 0.07 -46.74 -4.27
CA ARG A 111 0.99 -46.14 -3.29
C ARG A 111 0.28 -45.66 -2.03
N LEU A 112 -0.92 -45.08 -2.18
CA LEU A 112 -1.76 -44.69 -1.04
C LEU A 112 -2.24 -45.91 -0.25
N GLU A 113 -2.60 -47.00 -0.91
CA GLU A 113 -2.97 -48.26 -0.24
C GLU A 113 -1.81 -48.82 0.59
N LEU A 114 -0.58 -48.75 0.07
CA LEU A 114 0.62 -49.14 0.81
C LEU A 114 0.86 -48.20 2.00
N ALA A 115 0.84 -46.89 1.78
CA ALA A 115 1.03 -45.89 2.83
C ALA A 115 0.00 -46.04 3.97
N ARG A 116 -1.26 -46.39 3.65
CA ARG A 116 -2.33 -46.65 4.63
C ARG A 116 -2.04 -47.86 5.54
N ARG A 117 -1.17 -48.78 5.12
CA ARG A 117 -0.78 -49.97 5.90
C ARG A 117 0.45 -49.71 6.77
N GLU A 118 1.15 -48.60 6.58
CA GLU A 118 2.32 -48.23 7.37
C GLU A 118 1.88 -47.75 8.77
N GLU A 119 2.62 -48.16 9.80
CA GLU A 119 2.40 -47.67 11.15
C GLU A 119 2.65 -46.17 11.22
N GLY A 120 1.72 -45.42 11.83
CA GLY A 120 1.82 -43.96 11.95
C GLY A 120 1.22 -43.16 10.77
N PHE A 121 0.58 -43.83 9.80
CA PHE A 121 -0.09 -43.14 8.67
C PHE A 121 -1.11 -42.09 9.14
N GLU A 122 -1.89 -42.38 10.17
CA GLU A 122 -2.91 -41.46 10.70
C GLU A 122 -2.31 -40.13 11.20
N GLN A 123 -1.06 -40.15 11.70
CA GLN A 123 -0.35 -38.94 12.13
C GLN A 123 0.49 -38.31 11.00
N SER A 124 0.60 -38.97 9.85
CA SER A 124 1.45 -38.54 8.74
C SER A 124 0.97 -37.23 8.09
N GLU A 125 1.91 -36.46 7.54
CA GLU A 125 1.58 -35.28 6.73
C GLU A 125 0.73 -35.64 5.51
N LEU A 126 0.97 -36.83 4.92
CA LEU A 126 0.24 -37.31 3.76
C LEU A 126 -1.24 -37.49 4.07
N ARG A 127 -1.59 -38.09 5.22
CA ARG A 127 -3.00 -38.25 5.64
C ARG A 127 -3.69 -36.90 5.80
N LYS A 128 -3.05 -35.96 6.52
CA LYS A 128 -3.56 -34.60 6.73
C LYS A 128 -3.79 -33.86 5.41
N VAL A 129 -2.90 -34.02 4.44
CA VAL A 129 -3.07 -33.45 3.09
C VAL A 129 -4.28 -34.06 2.38
N ILE A 130 -4.45 -35.38 2.45
CA ILE A 130 -5.60 -36.06 1.82
C ILE A 130 -6.91 -35.57 2.42
N ASP A 131 -7.02 -35.55 3.76
CA ASP A 131 -8.23 -35.12 4.45
C ASP A 131 -8.58 -33.66 4.11
N ARG A 132 -7.57 -32.78 4.04
CA ARG A 132 -7.77 -31.37 3.69
C ARG A 132 -8.21 -31.18 2.23
N LEU A 133 -7.67 -31.98 1.29
CA LEU A 133 -8.11 -31.93 -0.10
C LEU A 133 -9.54 -32.47 -0.26
N GLN A 134 -9.88 -33.57 0.44
CA GLN A 134 -11.24 -34.10 0.46
C GLN A 134 -12.23 -33.08 1.01
N LEU A 135 -11.91 -32.46 2.15
CA LEU A 135 -12.72 -31.39 2.74
C LEU A 135 -12.97 -30.24 1.77
N TYR A 136 -11.94 -29.85 1.00
CA TYR A 136 -12.07 -28.81 -0.01
C TYR A 136 -12.96 -29.25 -1.19
N ASP A 137 -12.84 -30.49 -1.66
CA ASP A 137 -13.70 -31.03 -2.72
C ASP A 137 -15.16 -31.14 -2.25
N ASP A 138 -15.39 -31.57 -1.01
CA ASP A 138 -16.72 -31.61 -0.39
C ASP A 138 -17.32 -30.21 -0.29
N ALA A 139 -16.54 -29.23 0.18
CA ALA A 139 -16.97 -27.83 0.27
C ALA A 139 -17.31 -27.24 -1.10
N LYS A 140 -16.51 -27.55 -2.13
CA LYS A 140 -16.74 -27.07 -3.51
C LYS A 140 -18.03 -27.62 -4.11
N ASN A 141 -18.39 -28.86 -3.77
CA ASN A 141 -19.58 -29.55 -4.28
C ASN A 141 -20.82 -29.36 -3.41
N CYS A 142 -20.70 -28.66 -2.28
CA CYS A 142 -21.81 -28.35 -1.39
C CYS A 142 -22.74 -27.29 -1.99
N ASN A 143 -24.04 -27.54 -1.93
CA ASN A 143 -25.07 -26.62 -2.43
C ASN A 143 -26.02 -26.13 -1.33
N ASP A 144 -25.83 -26.58 -0.09
CA ASP A 144 -26.70 -26.29 1.05
C ASP A 144 -25.99 -25.33 2.02
N GLU A 145 -26.71 -24.29 2.46
CA GLU A 145 -26.14 -23.25 3.32
C GLU A 145 -25.93 -23.68 4.77
N GLU A 146 -26.78 -24.56 5.31
CA GLU A 146 -26.64 -25.06 6.68
C GLU A 146 -25.46 -26.02 6.77
N ILE A 147 -25.35 -26.95 5.81
CA ILE A 147 -24.22 -27.89 5.73
C ILE A 147 -22.91 -27.11 5.55
N MET A 148 -22.88 -26.11 4.67
CA MET A 148 -21.68 -25.29 4.46
C MET A 148 -21.29 -24.50 5.73
N SER A 149 -22.27 -23.87 6.38
CA SER A 149 -22.06 -23.14 7.64
C SER A 149 -21.47 -24.04 8.72
N ASP A 150 -22.04 -25.24 8.88
CA ASP A 150 -21.58 -26.24 9.81
C ASP A 150 -20.17 -26.77 9.48
N MET A 151 -19.87 -27.05 8.21
CA MET A 151 -18.52 -27.44 7.77
C MET A 151 -17.48 -26.37 8.12
N ILE A 152 -17.80 -25.09 7.91
CA ILE A 152 -16.91 -23.97 8.25
C ILE A 152 -16.61 -23.93 9.75
N LEU A 153 -17.63 -24.16 10.59
CA LEU A 153 -17.46 -24.15 12.05
C LEU A 153 -16.69 -25.36 12.56
N ARG A 154 -17.00 -26.57 12.06
CA ARG A 154 -16.36 -27.82 12.50
C ARG A 154 -14.91 -27.93 12.08
N TYR A 155 -14.59 -27.53 10.84
CA TYR A 155 -13.25 -27.70 10.25
C TYR A 155 -12.42 -26.41 10.25
N ASN A 156 -12.73 -25.46 11.12
CA ASN A 156 -11.90 -24.28 11.31
C ASN A 156 -10.48 -24.66 11.77
N PRO A 157 -9.38 -24.11 11.21
CA PRO A 157 -9.28 -23.02 10.23
C PRO A 157 -9.10 -23.43 8.76
N ASP A 158 -9.41 -24.68 8.40
CA ASP A 158 -9.07 -25.26 7.11
C ASP A 158 -9.97 -24.78 5.95
N LEU A 159 -11.14 -24.21 6.26
CA LEU A 159 -12.02 -23.58 5.28
C LEU A 159 -11.99 -22.05 5.37
N ALA A 160 -11.74 -21.41 4.23
CA ALA A 160 -11.74 -19.96 4.06
C ALA A 160 -12.81 -19.55 3.04
N ARG A 161 -13.08 -18.24 2.94
CA ARG A 161 -14.03 -17.67 1.95
C ARG A 161 -13.76 -18.16 0.52
N GLU A 162 -12.50 -18.32 0.14
CA GLU A 162 -12.09 -18.80 -1.20
C GLU A 162 -12.46 -20.27 -1.49
N HIS A 163 -12.78 -21.05 -0.45
CA HIS A 163 -13.23 -22.45 -0.58
C HIS A 163 -14.76 -22.56 -0.70
N VAL A 164 -15.50 -21.51 -0.36
CA VAL A 164 -16.97 -21.50 -0.42
C VAL A 164 -17.45 -21.27 -1.87
N PRO A 165 -18.39 -22.07 -2.38
CA PRO A 165 -19.01 -21.86 -3.68
C PRO A 165 -19.63 -20.48 -3.82
N SER A 166 -19.52 -19.87 -5.01
CA SER A 166 -19.95 -18.49 -5.24
C SER A 166 -21.44 -18.27 -4.99
N MET A 167 -22.28 -19.29 -5.20
CA MET A 167 -23.72 -19.22 -4.95
C MET A 167 -24.03 -19.05 -3.46
N LEU A 168 -23.27 -19.72 -2.59
CA LEU A 168 -23.43 -19.67 -1.13
C LEU A 168 -22.86 -18.40 -0.50
N LEU A 169 -22.04 -17.62 -1.23
CA LEU A 169 -21.53 -16.33 -0.77
C LEU A 169 -22.61 -15.23 -0.70
N ASN A 170 -23.86 -15.51 -1.06
CA ASN A 170 -25.01 -14.65 -0.84
C ASN A 170 -25.85 -15.05 0.38
N SER A 171 -25.53 -16.15 1.06
CA SER A 171 -26.23 -16.61 2.26
C SER A 171 -25.73 -15.89 3.51
N ALA A 172 -26.64 -15.32 4.30
CA ALA A 172 -26.31 -14.71 5.58
C ALA A 172 -25.73 -15.74 6.56
N GLU A 173 -26.27 -16.96 6.61
CA GLU A 173 -25.83 -18.01 7.55
C GLU A 173 -24.39 -18.45 7.31
N VAL A 174 -24.01 -18.63 6.04
CA VAL A 174 -22.63 -18.96 5.69
C VAL A 174 -21.66 -17.84 6.13
N TRP A 175 -22.06 -16.58 5.97
CA TRP A 175 -21.24 -15.45 6.42
C TRP A 175 -21.14 -15.36 7.95
N LYS A 176 -22.20 -15.68 8.70
CA LYS A 176 -22.12 -15.76 10.17
C LYS A 176 -21.07 -16.77 10.62
N ALA A 177 -21.00 -17.94 9.98
CA ALA A 177 -19.95 -18.93 10.26
C ALA A 177 -18.57 -18.41 9.89
N LEU A 178 -18.41 -17.82 8.70
CA LEU A 178 -17.13 -17.28 8.24
C LEU A 178 -16.57 -16.20 9.17
N ILE A 179 -17.41 -15.25 9.62
CA ILE A 179 -16.96 -14.10 10.43
C ILE A 179 -16.30 -14.55 11.72
N ARG A 180 -16.71 -15.66 12.33
CA ARG A 180 -16.16 -16.17 13.60
C ARG A 180 -14.66 -16.39 13.56
N HIS A 181 -14.15 -16.93 12.46
CA HIS A 181 -12.72 -17.25 12.33
C HIS A 181 -12.01 -16.57 11.17
N MET A 182 -12.71 -15.68 10.45
CA MET A 182 -12.12 -14.91 9.36
C MET A 182 -10.91 -14.10 9.85
N PRO A 183 -9.75 -14.19 9.16
CA PRO A 183 -8.60 -13.32 9.40
C PRO A 183 -8.97 -11.85 9.19
N THR A 184 -8.44 -10.95 10.02
CA THR A 184 -8.83 -9.53 10.03
C THR A 184 -8.62 -8.84 8.67
N THR A 185 -7.54 -9.14 7.94
CA THR A 185 -7.32 -8.60 6.58
C THR A 185 -8.37 -9.06 5.56
N ALA A 186 -8.93 -10.26 5.74
CA ALA A 186 -10.06 -10.72 4.92
C ALA A 186 -11.37 -10.08 5.37
N LEU A 187 -11.57 -9.91 6.68
CA LEU A 187 -12.73 -9.26 7.25
C LEU A 187 -12.89 -7.82 6.74
N ILE A 188 -11.83 -7.01 6.87
CA ILE A 188 -11.78 -5.60 6.45
C ILE A 188 -12.20 -5.43 4.98
N ARG A 189 -11.72 -6.30 4.09
CA ARG A 189 -12.04 -6.26 2.65
C ARG A 189 -13.48 -6.64 2.31
N ASN A 190 -14.18 -7.32 3.21
CA ASN A 190 -15.53 -7.84 2.97
C ASN A 190 -16.61 -7.13 3.79
N LEU A 191 -16.28 -6.06 4.54
CA LEU A 191 -17.25 -5.33 5.37
C LEU A 191 -18.48 -4.86 4.59
N GLY A 192 -18.30 -4.32 3.38
CA GLY A 192 -19.43 -3.92 2.52
C GLY A 192 -20.34 -5.10 2.15
N LYS A 193 -19.78 -6.29 1.89
CA LYS A 193 -20.57 -7.51 1.63
C LYS A 193 -21.30 -7.98 2.88
N ILE A 194 -20.65 -7.97 4.02
CA ILE A 194 -21.27 -8.37 5.30
C ILE A 194 -22.43 -7.42 5.64
N SER A 195 -22.23 -6.10 5.48
CA SER A 195 -23.30 -5.11 5.66
C SER A 195 -24.44 -5.27 4.66
N SER A 196 -24.16 -5.58 3.39
CA SER A 196 -25.22 -5.79 2.38
C SER A 196 -26.14 -6.97 2.67
N LEU A 197 -25.71 -7.90 3.54
CA LEU A 197 -26.49 -9.05 3.99
C LEU A 197 -27.29 -8.77 5.27
N GLY A 198 -27.29 -7.52 5.76
CA GLY A 198 -27.99 -7.13 6.98
C GLY A 198 -27.34 -7.62 8.29
N LEU A 199 -26.15 -8.23 8.22
CA LEU A 199 -25.49 -8.82 9.40
C LEU A 199 -24.92 -7.77 10.36
N LEU A 200 -24.66 -6.55 9.88
CA LEU A 200 -24.13 -5.45 10.69
C LEU A 200 -25.19 -4.37 10.91
N GLU A 201 -26.47 -4.72 10.97
CA GLU A 201 -27.53 -3.77 11.30
C GLU A 201 -27.77 -3.73 12.81
N SER A 202 -27.92 -2.53 13.36
CA SER A 202 -28.41 -2.30 14.72
C SER A 202 -29.93 -2.10 14.67
N ASN A 203 -30.70 -2.85 15.46
CA ASN A 203 -32.15 -2.68 15.48
C ASN A 203 -32.49 -1.33 16.14
N THR A 204 -32.99 -0.38 15.33
CA THR A 204 -33.30 0.99 15.74
C THR A 204 -34.36 1.06 16.86
N SER A 205 -35.19 0.02 17.01
CA SER A 205 -36.28 -0.01 17.98
C SER A 205 -35.85 -0.51 19.37
N THR A 206 -34.74 -1.26 19.47
CA THR A 206 -34.30 -1.89 20.72
C THR A 206 -32.87 -1.53 21.12
N ASN A 207 -32.15 -0.72 20.32
CA ASN A 207 -30.72 -0.42 20.50
C ASN A 207 -29.84 -1.67 20.70
N THR A 208 -30.32 -2.84 20.27
CA THR A 208 -29.61 -4.11 20.43
C THR A 208 -28.71 -4.31 19.22
N LYS A 209 -27.40 -4.39 19.47
CA LYS A 209 -26.39 -4.68 18.46
C LYS A 209 -26.43 -6.16 18.10
N SER A 210 -26.38 -6.45 16.81
CA SER A 210 -26.22 -7.82 16.31
C SER A 210 -24.90 -8.42 16.84
N PHE A 211 -24.90 -9.72 17.15
CA PHE A 211 -23.71 -10.42 17.66
C PHE A 211 -22.52 -10.28 16.70
N GLU A 212 -22.79 -10.35 15.39
CA GLU A 212 -21.81 -10.17 14.32
C GLU A 212 -21.21 -8.76 14.34
N GLU A 213 -22.01 -7.73 14.59
CA GLU A 213 -21.52 -6.35 14.72
C GLU A 213 -20.51 -6.23 15.87
N VAL A 214 -20.88 -6.74 17.05
CA VAL A 214 -20.03 -6.73 18.24
C VAL A 214 -18.72 -7.47 17.98
N LEU A 215 -18.80 -8.65 17.36
CA LEU A 215 -17.65 -9.46 17.02
C LEU A 215 -16.70 -8.78 16.02
N VAL A 216 -17.25 -8.12 14.99
CA VAL A 216 -16.44 -7.38 14.02
C VAL A 216 -15.75 -6.20 14.68
N VAL A 217 -16.46 -5.43 15.52
CA VAL A 217 -15.87 -4.31 16.26
C VAL A 217 -14.73 -4.78 17.16
N ASP A 218 -14.94 -5.86 17.93
CA ASP A 218 -13.91 -6.44 18.80
C ASP A 218 -12.66 -6.86 18.01
N LYS A 219 -12.86 -7.55 16.88
CA LYS A 219 -11.75 -7.97 16.00
C LYS A 219 -10.95 -6.81 15.42
N LEU A 220 -11.61 -5.69 15.08
CA LEU A 220 -10.94 -4.49 14.58
C LEU A 220 -10.15 -3.77 15.68
N LYS A 221 -10.69 -3.76 16.91
CA LYS A 221 -10.08 -3.08 18.07
C LYS A 221 -8.99 -3.90 18.77
N SER A 222 -8.97 -5.22 18.61
CA SER A 222 -7.96 -6.09 19.23
C SER A 222 -6.53 -5.81 18.75
N ALA A 223 -5.67 -5.37 19.67
CA ALA A 223 -4.26 -5.08 19.39
C ALA A 223 -3.45 -6.33 19.00
N GLN A 224 -3.76 -7.48 19.59
CA GLN A 224 -3.08 -8.74 19.29
C GLN A 224 -3.37 -9.21 17.86
N LEU A 225 -4.62 -9.05 17.41
CA LEU A 225 -5.02 -9.41 16.05
C LEU A 225 -4.42 -8.45 15.01
N ARG A 226 -4.31 -7.15 15.32
CA ARG A 226 -3.63 -6.19 14.43
C ARG A 226 -2.15 -6.51 14.26
N LYS A 227 -1.42 -6.75 15.35
CA LYS A 227 0.02 -7.07 15.32
C LYS A 227 0.31 -8.38 14.60
N SER A 228 -0.44 -9.44 14.90
CA SER A 228 -0.27 -10.74 14.24
C SER A 228 -0.64 -10.71 12.75
N ALA A 229 -1.69 -9.98 12.38
CA ALA A 229 -2.10 -9.83 10.98
C ALA A 229 -1.27 -8.81 10.19
N ARG A 230 -0.35 -8.08 10.83
CA ARG A 230 0.52 -7.04 10.22
C ARG A 230 -0.29 -6.05 9.36
N ILE A 231 -1.41 -5.57 9.92
CA ILE A 231 -2.31 -4.68 9.19
C ILE A 231 -1.66 -3.31 9.07
N HIS A 232 -1.36 -2.91 7.85
CA HIS A 232 -0.77 -1.62 7.56
C HIS A 232 -1.81 -0.49 7.69
N PRO A 233 -1.49 0.68 8.26
CA PRO A 233 -2.43 1.80 8.39
C PRO A 233 -3.11 2.21 7.08
N PHE A 234 -2.36 2.24 5.97
CA PHE A 234 -2.92 2.47 4.63
C PHE A 234 -4.07 1.52 4.27
N THR A 235 -3.99 0.25 4.67
CA THR A 235 -5.06 -0.74 4.41
C THR A 235 -6.34 -0.37 5.14
N LEU A 236 -6.23 0.15 6.36
CA LEU A 236 -7.37 0.61 7.15
C LEU A 236 -7.97 1.89 6.60
N LEU A 237 -7.13 2.83 6.13
CA LEU A 237 -7.60 4.04 5.47
C LEU A 237 -8.38 3.72 4.18
N VAL A 238 -7.82 2.86 3.31
CA VAL A 238 -8.50 2.38 2.10
C VAL A 238 -9.83 1.74 2.45
N ALA A 239 -9.86 0.90 3.50
CA ALA A 239 -11.07 0.22 3.91
C ALA A 239 -12.12 1.16 4.50
N LEU A 240 -11.73 2.14 5.31
CA LEU A 240 -12.61 3.16 5.87
C LEU A 240 -13.28 3.94 4.73
N LYS A 241 -12.49 4.48 3.80
CA LYS A 241 -13.02 5.25 2.66
C LYS A 241 -13.83 4.38 1.69
N ALA A 242 -13.48 3.11 1.52
CA ALA A 242 -14.28 2.18 0.72
C ALA A 242 -15.63 1.88 1.39
N TYR A 243 -15.64 1.67 2.72
CA TYR A 243 -16.85 1.34 3.47
C TYR A 243 -17.80 2.54 3.59
N SER A 244 -17.27 3.74 3.81
CA SER A 244 -18.07 4.97 3.97
C SER A 244 -18.81 5.41 2.69
N LYS A 245 -18.39 4.92 1.51
CA LYS A 245 -19.12 5.14 0.25
C LYS A 245 -20.50 4.49 0.22
N GLY A 246 -20.75 3.44 1.01
CA GLY A 246 -22.03 2.71 0.98
C GLY A 246 -22.29 1.91 -0.32
N GLN A 247 -21.33 1.90 -1.25
CA GLN A 247 -21.44 1.21 -2.53
C GLN A 247 -20.06 0.74 -3.01
N CYS A 248 -20.03 -0.40 -3.69
CA CYS A 248 -18.82 -0.89 -4.32
C CYS A 248 -18.50 -0.07 -5.57
N GLU A 249 -17.23 -0.08 -5.99
CA GLU A 249 -16.75 0.68 -7.14
C GLU A 249 -17.46 0.33 -8.46
N SER A 250 -17.89 -0.93 -8.63
CA SER A 250 -18.65 -1.34 -9.81
C SER A 250 -20.15 -1.07 -9.73
N GLY A 251 -20.66 -0.47 -8.64
CA GLY A 251 -22.09 -0.18 -8.41
C GLY A 251 -23.01 -1.40 -8.24
N ARG A 252 -22.47 -2.63 -8.22
CA ARG A 252 -23.25 -3.89 -8.16
C ARG A 252 -23.71 -4.25 -6.74
N LEU A 253 -23.08 -3.67 -5.74
CA LEU A 253 -23.28 -3.97 -4.33
C LEU A 253 -23.42 -2.66 -3.57
N ASN A 254 -24.54 -2.52 -2.87
CA ASN A 254 -24.84 -1.36 -2.02
C ASN A 254 -25.09 -1.85 -0.59
N TRP A 255 -24.78 -1.01 0.39
CA TRP A 255 -25.01 -1.29 1.80
C TRP A 255 -25.26 -0.01 2.58
N GLN A 256 -25.96 -0.15 3.70
CA GLN A 256 -26.06 0.92 4.68
C GLN A 256 -24.77 0.99 5.50
N VAL A 257 -24.18 2.19 5.59
CA VAL A 257 -22.97 2.43 6.38
C VAL A 257 -23.33 2.38 7.86
N ASN A 258 -22.76 1.42 8.61
CA ASN A 258 -22.93 1.37 10.06
C ASN A 258 -21.90 2.30 10.75
N PRO A 259 -22.35 3.32 11.52
CA PRO A 259 -21.46 4.23 12.23
C PRO A 259 -20.51 3.52 13.21
N ASN A 260 -20.94 2.45 13.88
CA ASN A 260 -20.11 1.71 14.83
C ASN A 260 -18.92 1.03 14.15
N ILE A 261 -19.13 0.51 12.93
CA ILE A 261 -18.07 -0.10 12.12
C ILE A 261 -17.12 0.98 11.58
N SER A 262 -17.66 2.11 11.11
CA SER A 262 -16.85 3.25 10.67
C SER A 262 -15.94 3.75 11.80
N ASN A 263 -16.50 3.95 12.99
CA ASN A 263 -15.76 4.37 14.18
C ASN A 263 -14.71 3.34 14.60
N ALA A 264 -15.02 2.04 14.52
CA ALA A 264 -14.07 0.98 14.83
C ALA A 264 -12.91 0.91 13.83
N LEU A 265 -13.17 1.12 12.53
CA LEU A 265 -12.12 1.23 11.50
C LEU A 265 -11.23 2.45 11.74
N GLN A 266 -11.84 3.59 12.07
CA GLN A 266 -11.13 4.82 12.39
C GLN A 266 -10.24 4.63 13.63
N GLU A 267 -10.76 4.07 14.72
CA GLU A 267 -9.97 3.77 15.91
C GLU A 267 -8.84 2.77 15.60
N ALA A 268 -9.13 1.72 14.82
CA ALA A 268 -8.11 0.77 14.37
C ALA A 268 -7.01 1.43 13.54
N PHE A 269 -7.34 2.41 12.69
CA PHE A 269 -6.37 3.19 11.92
C PHE A 269 -5.39 3.92 12.85
N TYR A 270 -5.89 4.65 13.85
CA TYR A 270 -5.02 5.34 14.80
C TYR A 270 -4.18 4.38 15.63
N LEU A 271 -4.76 3.25 16.07
CA LEU A 271 -4.04 2.21 16.82
C LEU A 271 -3.08 1.37 15.96
N SER A 272 -3.05 1.55 14.64
CA SER A 272 -2.15 0.82 13.74
C SER A 272 -0.79 1.49 13.57
N PHE A 273 -0.66 2.75 13.96
CA PHE A 273 0.63 3.41 14.09
C PHE A 273 1.27 3.00 15.41
N ASP A 274 2.58 2.78 15.38
CA ASP A 274 3.32 2.58 16.62
C ASP A 274 3.20 3.85 17.48
N TYR A 275 2.94 3.68 18.77
CA TYR A 275 2.87 4.81 19.68
C TYR A 275 4.23 5.52 19.69
N VAL A 276 4.25 6.76 19.21
CA VAL A 276 5.41 7.62 19.20
C VAL A 276 5.28 8.61 20.36
N ALA A 277 6.33 8.76 21.16
CA ALA A 277 6.34 9.73 22.25
C ALA A 277 6.22 11.15 21.69
N THR A 278 5.58 12.03 22.46
CA THR A 278 5.49 13.44 22.07
C THR A 278 6.87 14.09 22.14
N THR A 279 7.18 14.95 21.19
CA THR A 279 8.41 15.74 21.16
C THR A 279 8.22 17.08 21.87
N GLY A 280 6.98 17.58 21.95
CA GLY A 280 6.65 18.87 22.56
C GLY A 280 7.15 20.08 21.74
N LYS A 281 7.70 19.84 20.55
CA LYS A 281 8.17 20.85 19.61
C LYS A 281 7.01 21.54 18.90
N ARG A 282 7.27 22.67 18.26
CA ARG A 282 6.27 23.43 17.49
C ARG A 282 6.35 23.04 16.03
N TYR A 283 5.25 22.48 15.50
CA TYR A 283 5.17 21.96 14.15
C TYR A 283 4.39 22.91 13.23
N LEU A 284 4.89 23.09 12.01
CA LEU A 284 4.11 23.56 10.88
C LEU A 284 3.93 22.41 9.88
N LEU A 285 2.67 22.00 9.69
CA LEU A 285 2.28 20.95 8.73
C LEU A 285 1.72 21.62 7.49
N ALA A 286 2.46 21.56 6.39
CA ALA A 286 2.08 22.13 5.11
C ALA A 286 1.59 21.02 4.17
N ILE A 287 0.31 21.08 3.79
CA ILE A 287 -0.33 20.13 2.88
C ILE A 287 -0.41 20.76 1.49
N ASP A 288 0.21 20.10 0.52
CA ASP A 288 0.00 20.41 -0.88
C ASP A 288 -1.43 20.02 -1.30
N VAL A 289 -2.18 20.97 -1.82
CA VAL A 289 -3.56 20.77 -2.31
C VAL A 289 -3.68 21.10 -3.79
N SER A 290 -2.57 21.19 -4.51
CA SER A 290 -2.52 21.30 -5.98
C SER A 290 -3.30 20.18 -6.68
N ASP A 291 -3.55 20.37 -7.97
CA ASP A 291 -4.28 19.39 -8.78
C ASP A 291 -3.54 18.06 -8.93
N SER A 292 -2.19 18.10 -8.92
CA SER A 292 -1.36 16.88 -8.99
C SER A 292 -1.61 15.98 -7.77
N MET A 293 -1.90 16.56 -6.60
CA MET A 293 -2.27 15.82 -5.38
C MET A 293 -3.59 15.03 -5.49
N ASN A 294 -4.33 15.16 -6.59
CA ASN A 294 -5.46 14.27 -6.92
C ASN A 294 -4.99 12.89 -7.44
N ALA A 295 -3.69 12.70 -7.66
CA ALA A 295 -3.11 11.42 -8.07
C ALA A 295 -3.42 10.31 -7.07
N HIS A 296 -3.63 9.10 -7.60
CA HIS A 296 -3.94 7.91 -6.80
C HIS A 296 -2.70 7.32 -6.15
N VAL A 297 -2.78 7.02 -4.86
CA VAL A 297 -1.65 6.48 -4.09
C VAL A 297 -1.69 4.95 -4.09
N MET A 298 -0.52 4.32 -4.22
CA MET A 298 -0.33 2.86 -4.15
C MET A 298 -1.24 2.07 -5.10
N GLY A 299 -1.59 2.65 -6.26
CA GLY A 299 -2.46 2.03 -7.26
C GLY A 299 -3.91 1.81 -6.80
N THR A 300 -4.36 2.53 -5.76
CA THR A 300 -5.75 2.46 -5.29
C THR A 300 -6.56 3.67 -5.78
N PRO A 301 -7.66 3.48 -6.52
CA PRO A 301 -8.45 4.59 -7.05
C PRO A 301 -9.26 5.32 -5.96
N ILE A 302 -9.30 4.77 -4.74
CA ILE A 302 -10.11 5.27 -3.64
C ILE A 302 -9.38 6.37 -2.85
N ILE A 303 -8.03 6.30 -2.76
CA ILE A 303 -7.20 7.22 -1.97
C ILE A 303 -6.36 8.10 -2.91
N THR A 304 -6.47 9.40 -2.75
CA THR A 304 -5.63 10.41 -3.43
C THR A 304 -4.41 10.77 -2.57
N ALA A 305 -3.38 11.38 -3.16
CA ALA A 305 -2.23 11.90 -2.43
C ALA A 305 -2.67 12.95 -1.40
N ARG A 306 -3.68 13.75 -1.72
CA ARG A 306 -4.29 14.69 -0.77
C ARG A 306 -4.92 14.00 0.43
N ASP A 307 -5.69 12.93 0.21
CA ASP A 307 -6.29 12.15 1.31
C ASP A 307 -5.19 11.56 2.21
N ALA A 308 -4.13 11.08 1.57
CA ALA A 308 -2.98 10.53 2.27
C ALA A 308 -2.28 11.61 3.12
N ALA A 309 -1.97 12.78 2.54
CA ALA A 309 -1.37 13.91 3.26
C ALA A 309 -2.21 14.33 4.47
N ALA A 310 -3.53 14.47 4.29
CA ALA A 310 -4.46 14.85 5.34
C ALA A 310 -4.50 13.83 6.48
N ALA A 311 -4.50 12.53 6.15
CA ALA A 311 -4.46 11.46 7.15
C ALA A 311 -3.13 11.44 7.93
N MET A 312 -1.98 11.70 7.27
CA MET A 312 -0.68 11.81 7.94
C MET A 312 -0.60 13.05 8.83
N ALA A 313 -1.08 14.21 8.36
CA ALA A 313 -1.14 15.43 9.14
C ALA A 313 -1.99 15.26 10.40
N MET A 314 -3.15 14.59 10.29
CA MET A 314 -4.01 14.31 11.43
C MET A 314 -3.32 13.50 12.54
N LEU A 315 -2.42 12.58 12.18
CA LEU A 315 -1.67 11.78 13.15
C LEU A 315 -0.70 12.65 13.96
N THR A 316 0.01 13.56 13.29
CA THR A 316 0.89 14.50 13.97
C THR A 316 0.09 15.44 14.87
N VAL A 317 -1.05 15.97 14.41
CA VAL A 317 -1.94 16.83 15.23
C VAL A 317 -2.47 16.10 16.47
N ARG A 318 -2.77 14.80 16.36
CA ARG A 318 -3.21 13.99 17.52
C ARG A 318 -2.08 13.66 18.50
N THR A 319 -0.84 13.67 18.04
CA THR A 319 0.33 13.33 18.86
C THR A 319 0.93 14.58 19.51
N GLU A 320 1.02 15.69 18.78
CA GLU A 320 1.72 16.91 19.21
C GLU A 320 0.73 18.04 19.50
N GLN A 321 0.91 18.72 20.65
CA GLN A 321 0.00 19.77 21.10
C GLN A 321 0.11 21.08 20.29
N ASN A 322 1.29 21.38 19.74
CA ASN A 322 1.60 22.64 19.09
C ASN A 322 1.77 22.44 17.57
N CYS A 323 0.67 22.25 16.87
CA CYS A 323 0.65 22.09 15.41
C CYS A 323 -0.19 23.17 14.74
N ASP A 324 0.40 23.90 13.79
CA ASP A 324 -0.35 24.68 12.80
C ASP A 324 -0.42 23.88 11.50
N VAL A 325 -1.62 23.76 10.92
CA VAL A 325 -1.83 23.11 9.61
C VAL A 325 -2.21 24.15 8.57
N VAL A 326 -1.49 24.15 7.46
CA VAL A 326 -1.70 25.06 6.33
C VAL A 326 -1.78 24.30 5.01
N ALA A 327 -2.57 24.83 4.08
CA ALA A 327 -2.65 24.38 2.71
C ALA A 327 -1.89 25.35 1.78
N PHE A 328 -1.25 24.80 0.76
CA PHE A 328 -0.71 25.55 -0.38
C PHE A 328 -1.07 24.79 -1.67
N SER A 329 -1.33 25.48 -2.78
CA SER A 329 -1.64 24.83 -4.06
C SER A 329 -0.91 25.53 -5.19
N GLY A 330 -0.61 24.84 -6.27
CA GLY A 330 -0.04 25.44 -7.48
C GLY A 330 -0.99 25.54 -8.61
N ASN A 331 -1.19 26.75 -9.12
CA ASN A 331 -1.76 26.91 -10.44
C ASN A 331 -0.62 26.97 -11.45
N ARG A 332 -0.69 26.17 -12.52
CA ARG A 332 0.05 26.45 -13.75
C ARG A 332 -0.49 27.78 -14.28
N GLY A 333 0.15 28.88 -13.91
CA GLY A 333 -0.16 30.17 -14.52
C GLY A 333 -0.03 30.03 -16.03
N ASN A 334 -1.10 30.32 -16.76
CA ASN A 334 -1.03 30.63 -18.18
C ASN A 334 0.01 31.75 -18.35
N ALA A 335 1.24 31.39 -18.68
CA ALA A 335 2.18 32.33 -19.23
C ALA A 335 1.59 32.77 -20.57
N ASN A 336 1.10 34.01 -20.61
CA ASN A 336 0.73 34.81 -21.78
C ASN A 336 1.09 34.16 -23.13
N THR A 337 0.19 33.34 -23.69
CA THR A 337 0.10 33.21 -25.14
C THR A 337 -0.66 34.42 -25.63
N THR A 338 0.08 35.43 -26.07
CA THR A 338 -0.46 36.48 -26.93
C THR A 338 -1.23 35.83 -28.06
N ASN A 339 -2.48 36.27 -28.23
CA ASN A 339 -3.37 35.97 -29.34
C ASN A 339 -2.59 35.91 -30.67
N ASN A 340 -2.60 34.75 -31.29
CA ASN A 340 -2.66 34.63 -32.74
C ASN A 340 -3.61 33.47 -33.03
N GLU A 341 -4.84 33.84 -33.39
CA GLU A 341 -5.75 32.97 -34.09
C GLU A 341 -5.11 32.63 -35.44
N ASP A 342 -4.86 31.34 -35.69
CA ASP A 342 -5.09 30.73 -37.01
C ASP A 342 -5.00 29.18 -36.94
N GLN A 343 -6.16 28.57 -37.14
CA GLN A 343 -6.47 27.26 -37.75
C GLN A 343 -5.43 26.12 -37.70
N ALA A 344 -5.81 24.98 -37.09
CA ALA A 344 -6.38 23.83 -37.82
C ALA A 344 -6.30 22.53 -36.98
N SER A 345 -7.42 21.80 -36.98
CA SER A 345 -7.62 20.45 -36.46
C SER A 345 -6.67 19.41 -37.06
N VAL A 346 -6.01 18.61 -36.22
CA VAL A 346 -5.51 17.26 -36.61
C VAL A 346 -5.75 16.28 -35.45
N SER A 347 -6.33 15.15 -35.82
CA SER A 347 -6.85 14.04 -35.05
C SER A 347 -5.81 13.18 -34.33
N ASP A 348 -6.31 12.40 -33.38
CA ASP A 348 -5.70 11.25 -32.70
C ASP A 348 -4.73 10.43 -33.59
N GLU A 349 -3.47 10.38 -33.17
CA GLU A 349 -2.52 9.24 -33.26
C GLU A 349 -1.10 9.78 -32.99
N ASN A 350 -0.50 9.43 -31.83
CA ASN A 350 0.96 9.32 -31.55
C ASN A 350 1.31 9.52 -30.05
N VAL A 351 0.84 8.63 -29.17
CA VAL A 351 1.28 8.55 -27.75
C VAL A 351 2.32 7.44 -27.53
N VAL A 352 3.00 6.97 -28.57
CA VAL A 352 3.99 5.88 -28.45
C VAL A 352 5.23 6.17 -29.29
N ALA A 353 6.15 6.98 -28.76
CA ALA A 353 7.60 6.94 -29.06
C ALA A 353 8.33 8.16 -28.48
N ALA A 354 8.61 8.16 -27.17
CA ALA A 354 9.68 8.99 -26.59
C ALA A 354 10.04 8.49 -25.17
N MET A 355 10.40 7.20 -25.07
CA MET A 355 10.94 6.63 -23.82
C MET A 355 11.90 5.47 -24.09
N GLU A 356 12.75 5.61 -25.10
CA GLU A 356 13.89 4.72 -25.33
C GLU A 356 15.13 5.55 -25.69
N MET A 357 16.29 5.09 -25.20
CA MET A 357 17.67 5.53 -25.47
C MET A 357 18.33 6.45 -24.42
N VAL A 358 18.53 5.95 -23.20
CA VAL A 358 19.75 6.31 -22.42
C VAL A 358 20.25 5.07 -21.67
N THR A 359 21.21 4.35 -22.27
CA THR A 359 22.45 3.83 -21.64
C THR A 359 23.16 2.91 -22.62
N VAL A 360 24.40 3.24 -22.99
CA VAL A 360 25.63 2.43 -22.81
C VAL A 360 26.74 3.17 -23.58
N ARG A 361 27.76 3.66 -22.86
CA ARG A 361 29.21 3.49 -23.14
C ARG A 361 30.01 4.49 -22.31
N ALA A 362 30.60 4.00 -21.24
CA ALA A 362 31.84 4.53 -20.69
C ALA A 362 32.90 3.46 -20.92
N GLU A 363 33.95 3.80 -21.68
CA GLU A 363 35.36 3.47 -21.41
C GLU A 363 36.24 3.89 -22.60
N GLN A 364 37.36 4.56 -22.23
CA GLN A 364 38.62 4.80 -22.96
C GLN A 364 38.60 5.79 -24.14
N ASP A 365 39.19 6.99 -23.96
CA ASP A 365 40.59 7.23 -24.33
C ASP A 365 41.06 8.65 -23.95
N SER A 366 42.35 8.73 -23.65
CA SER A 366 43.18 9.92 -23.51
C SER A 366 43.27 10.70 -24.82
N ASP A 367 43.22 12.03 -24.77
CA ASP A 367 44.24 12.92 -25.36
C ASP A 367 43.88 14.40 -25.18
N ALA A 368 44.92 15.19 -24.89
CA ALA A 368 44.88 16.64 -24.73
C ALA A 368 44.72 17.34 -26.08
N VAL A 369 43.80 18.30 -26.19
CA VAL A 369 43.88 19.36 -27.21
C VAL A 369 43.41 20.70 -26.65
N ASP A 370 44.31 21.65 -26.86
CA ASP A 370 44.37 23.08 -26.57
C ASP A 370 43.18 23.88 -27.16
N TYR A 371 42.64 24.86 -26.42
CA TYR A 371 41.73 25.87 -26.96
C TYR A 371 42.26 27.28 -26.64
N PRO A 372 42.37 28.17 -27.66
CA PRO A 372 42.95 29.48 -27.50
C PRO A 372 41.99 30.44 -26.79
N GLY A 373 42.56 31.32 -25.97
CA GLY A 373 41.84 32.26 -25.13
C GLY A 373 41.29 33.52 -25.80
N ASN A 374 40.48 34.19 -24.96
CA ASN A 374 40.08 35.60 -24.87
C ASN A 374 38.64 35.97 -25.25
N PRO A 375 38.05 37.03 -24.65
CA PRO A 375 38.37 37.70 -23.37
C PRO A 375 37.15 37.90 -22.44
N LEU A 376 37.42 38.22 -21.17
CA LEU A 376 36.44 38.67 -20.17
C LEU A 376 35.70 39.95 -20.62
N PRO A 377 34.36 40.02 -20.52
CA PRO A 377 33.65 41.29 -20.50
C PRO A 377 33.62 41.87 -19.08
N GLN A 378 33.91 43.16 -19.04
CA GLN A 378 34.05 44.02 -17.88
C GLN A 378 32.72 44.26 -17.15
N HIS A 379 32.84 44.57 -15.85
CA HIS A 379 31.88 45.22 -14.95
C HIS A 379 30.53 45.63 -15.57
N ALA A 380 29.48 44.87 -15.27
CA ALA A 380 28.10 45.31 -15.37
C ALA A 380 27.47 45.38 -13.97
N ASN A 381 27.03 46.59 -13.63
CA ASN A 381 26.34 47.05 -12.42
C ASN A 381 25.65 45.99 -11.55
N VAL A 382 25.98 46.03 -10.25
CA VAL A 382 25.17 45.47 -9.15
C VAL A 382 23.77 46.12 -9.18
N PRO A 383 22.68 45.37 -9.38
CA PRO A 383 21.35 45.94 -9.23
C PRO A 383 21.06 46.14 -7.74
N ASN A 384 20.76 47.39 -7.38
CA ASN A 384 20.26 47.82 -6.09
C ASN A 384 19.14 46.90 -5.56
N HIS A 385 19.16 46.70 -4.24
CA HIS A 385 18.05 46.21 -3.42
C HIS A 385 16.70 46.72 -3.97
N ARG A 386 15.96 45.84 -4.63
CA ARG A 386 14.52 46.01 -4.85
C ARG A 386 13.80 45.20 -3.80
N ASP A 387 12.96 45.87 -3.03
CA ASP A 387 11.90 45.27 -2.23
C ASP A 387 11.12 44.28 -3.11
N LEU A 388 11.35 42.98 -2.88
CA LEU A 388 10.50 41.91 -3.39
C LEU A 388 9.25 41.89 -2.50
N SER A 389 8.31 42.79 -2.77
CA SER A 389 6.94 42.62 -2.30
C SER A 389 6.42 41.33 -2.94
N THR A 390 6.33 40.29 -2.13
CA THR A 390 5.70 39.01 -2.43
C THR A 390 4.30 39.27 -2.97
N GLU A 391 4.03 38.89 -4.22
CA GLU A 391 2.64 38.72 -4.65
C GLU A 391 2.00 37.72 -3.69
N ASN A 392 0.88 38.13 -3.06
CA ASN A 392 0.20 37.45 -1.95
C ASN A 392 0.10 35.92 -2.14
N THR A 393 1.09 35.19 -1.64
CA THR A 393 1.03 33.72 -1.58
C THR A 393 0.12 33.37 -0.42
N THR A 394 -1.15 33.14 -0.73
CA THR A 394 -2.20 33.11 0.30
C THR A 394 -2.29 31.70 0.89
N LEU A 395 -1.46 31.39 1.88
CA LEU A 395 -1.59 30.13 2.63
C LEU A 395 -2.98 30.05 3.27
N ILE A 396 -3.62 28.89 3.15
CA ILE A 396 -4.95 28.66 3.74
C ILE A 396 -4.77 27.89 5.05
N PRO A 397 -5.09 28.46 6.22
CA PRO A 397 -5.14 27.68 7.45
C PRO A 397 -6.19 26.58 7.34
N ILE A 398 -5.82 25.33 7.61
CA ILE A 398 -6.77 24.22 7.70
C ILE A 398 -7.01 23.95 9.19
N PRO A 399 -8.20 24.26 9.74
CA PRO A 399 -8.46 24.03 11.16
C PRO A 399 -8.69 22.53 11.41
N ILE A 400 -7.59 21.79 11.59
CA ILE A 400 -7.61 20.39 12.03
C ILE A 400 -7.49 20.36 13.55
N SER A 401 -8.47 19.74 14.20
CA SER A 401 -8.51 19.50 15.64
C SER A 401 -8.17 18.05 15.94
N PRO A 402 -7.51 17.72 17.07
CA PRO A 402 -7.28 16.33 17.48
C PRO A 402 -8.56 15.50 17.62
N GLN A 403 -9.70 16.14 17.87
CA GLN A 403 -11.01 15.49 17.99
C GLN A 403 -11.72 15.28 16.65
N ASP A 404 -11.22 15.86 15.55
CA ASP A 404 -11.87 15.68 14.24
C ASP A 404 -11.87 14.19 13.84
N ASP A 405 -12.94 13.79 13.18
CA ASP A 405 -13.02 12.48 12.52
C ASP A 405 -12.24 12.49 11.21
N LEU A 406 -11.73 11.34 10.80
CA LEU A 406 -10.87 11.26 9.62
C LEU A 406 -11.62 11.70 8.36
N ASP A 407 -12.90 11.32 8.23
CA ASP A 407 -13.76 11.79 7.14
C ASP A 407 -13.95 13.31 7.14
N GLU A 408 -14.00 13.96 8.31
CA GLU A 408 -14.07 15.41 8.40
C GLU A 408 -12.76 16.07 7.98
N VAL A 409 -11.62 15.52 8.40
CA VAL A 409 -10.29 16.00 7.99
C VAL A 409 -10.12 15.90 6.48
N LEU A 410 -10.51 14.77 5.88
CA LEU A 410 -10.49 14.59 4.42
C LEU A 410 -11.38 15.61 3.72
N LYS A 411 -12.58 15.91 4.26
CA LYS A 411 -13.47 16.95 3.72
C LYS A 411 -12.88 18.36 3.87
N LYS A 412 -12.21 18.68 4.97
CA LYS A 412 -11.55 19.97 5.19
C LYS A 412 -10.42 20.21 4.19
N CYS A 413 -9.73 19.15 3.77
CA CYS A 413 -8.67 19.20 2.77
C CYS A 413 -9.20 19.09 1.32
N SER A 414 -10.51 19.01 1.09
CA SER A 414 -11.07 18.85 -0.26
C SER A 414 -10.97 20.14 -1.09
N PRO A 415 -10.69 20.06 -2.41
CA PRO A 415 -10.66 21.21 -3.32
C PRO A 415 -11.95 22.04 -3.31
N SER A 416 -13.10 21.40 -3.08
CA SER A 416 -14.39 22.08 -2.98
C SER A 416 -14.50 23.08 -1.82
N ARG A 417 -13.57 23.05 -0.86
CA ARG A 417 -13.51 23.97 0.29
C ARG A 417 -12.29 24.87 0.29
N LEU A 418 -11.39 24.74 -0.70
CA LEU A 418 -10.14 25.47 -0.76
C LEU A 418 -10.14 26.37 -2.01
N PRO A 419 -9.97 27.70 -1.88
CA PRO A 419 -9.80 28.56 -3.04
C PRO A 419 -8.52 28.20 -3.81
N PRO A 420 -8.43 28.51 -5.11
CA PRO A 420 -7.20 28.34 -5.87
C PRO A 420 -6.09 29.22 -5.28
N VAL A 421 -4.94 28.61 -4.97
CA VAL A 421 -3.74 29.26 -4.39
C VAL A 421 -2.57 29.17 -5.38
N THR A 422 -1.59 30.05 -5.20
CA THR A 422 -0.29 30.04 -5.90
C THR A 422 0.74 29.14 -5.20
N ALA A 423 1.46 28.31 -5.96
CA ALA A 423 2.34 27.28 -5.39
C ALA A 423 3.72 27.84 -5.17
N ASP A 424 4.14 27.68 -3.94
CA ASP A 424 5.55 27.58 -3.63
C ASP A 424 5.69 26.66 -2.41
N CYS A 425 6.42 25.56 -2.55
CA CYS A 425 6.74 24.69 -1.41
C CYS A 425 7.49 25.46 -0.31
N ALA A 426 8.17 26.56 -0.66
CA ALA A 426 8.82 27.46 0.29
C ALA A 426 7.84 28.44 0.98
N ALA A 427 6.62 28.64 0.47
CA ALA A 427 5.66 29.58 1.01
C ALA A 427 5.36 29.40 2.51
N PRO A 428 5.19 28.16 3.04
CA PRO A 428 4.99 27.95 4.49
C PRO A 428 6.11 28.50 5.35
N LEU A 429 7.36 28.41 4.86
CA LEU A 429 8.53 28.91 5.57
C LEU A 429 8.61 30.44 5.48
N LEU A 430 8.38 30.99 4.29
CA LEU A 430 8.38 32.44 4.07
C LEU A 430 7.28 33.15 4.87
N ASP A 431 6.07 32.60 4.90
CA ASP A 431 4.95 33.09 5.70
C ASP A 431 5.26 33.06 7.21
N ALA A 432 5.94 32.01 7.67
CA ALA A 432 6.39 31.93 9.05
C ALA A 432 7.41 33.04 9.40
N ILE A 433 8.31 33.38 8.48
CA ILE A 433 9.24 34.52 8.63
C ILE A 433 8.46 35.83 8.71
N GLU A 434 7.57 36.08 7.74
CA GLU A 434 6.82 37.32 7.61
C GLU A 434 5.94 37.58 8.84
N LYS A 435 5.17 36.56 9.25
CA LYS A 435 4.28 36.61 10.43
C LYS A 435 5.03 36.44 11.76
N LYS A 436 6.36 36.30 11.72
CA LYS A 436 7.23 36.09 12.90
C LYS A 436 6.79 34.88 13.76
N LYS A 437 6.20 33.86 13.12
CA LYS A 437 5.82 32.62 13.78
C LYS A 437 7.02 31.71 13.97
N LYS A 438 7.10 31.09 15.14
CA LYS A 438 8.24 30.28 15.56
C LYS A 438 7.89 28.80 15.56
N TYR A 439 8.57 28.02 14.74
CA TYR A 439 8.43 26.59 14.60
C TYR A 439 9.79 25.93 14.71
N ASP A 440 9.81 24.72 15.25
CA ASP A 440 11.02 23.90 15.39
C ASP A 440 11.07 22.82 14.30
N VAL A 441 9.90 22.43 13.75
CA VAL A 441 9.78 21.40 12.73
C VAL A 441 8.81 21.84 11.64
N PHE A 442 9.24 21.71 10.39
CA PHE A 442 8.42 21.87 9.20
C PHE A 442 8.20 20.51 8.55
N VAL A 443 6.95 20.16 8.28
CA VAL A 443 6.59 18.95 7.52
C VAL A 443 5.83 19.36 6.28
N VAL A 444 6.37 19.06 5.11
CA VAL A 444 5.74 19.35 3.81
C VAL A 444 5.25 18.04 3.21
N TYR A 445 3.93 17.91 3.01
CA TYR A 445 3.32 16.77 2.34
C TYR A 445 3.06 17.11 0.87
N THR A 446 3.70 16.40 -0.06
CA THR A 446 3.60 16.66 -1.50
C THR A 446 3.75 15.36 -2.30
N ASP A 447 3.34 15.37 -3.56
CA ASP A 447 3.49 14.27 -4.51
C ASP A 447 4.80 14.37 -5.32
N SER A 448 5.72 15.24 -4.91
CA SER A 448 7.09 15.42 -5.45
C SER A 448 7.22 16.14 -6.79
N GLU A 449 6.18 16.85 -7.25
CA GLU A 449 6.31 17.91 -8.26
C GLU A 449 6.33 19.30 -7.60
N PRO A 450 7.48 19.77 -7.10
CA PRO A 450 7.57 21.16 -6.66
C PRO A 450 7.46 22.08 -7.87
N ASN A 451 6.43 22.93 -7.90
CA ASN A 451 6.62 24.21 -8.57
C ASN A 451 7.67 24.96 -7.77
N ALA A 452 8.91 24.98 -8.26
CA ALA A 452 9.94 25.84 -7.72
C ALA A 452 9.43 27.27 -7.85
N GLY A 453 9.01 27.86 -6.73
CA GLY A 453 8.72 29.28 -6.67
C GLY A 453 10.00 30.09 -6.87
N VAL A 454 10.02 31.31 -6.35
CA VAL A 454 11.16 32.22 -6.50
C VAL A 454 12.40 31.70 -5.75
N ILE A 455 12.21 30.87 -4.71
CA ILE A 455 13.27 30.39 -3.83
C ILE A 455 13.14 28.88 -3.64
N HIS A 456 14.26 28.15 -3.64
CA HIS A 456 14.25 26.71 -3.38
C HIS A 456 13.95 26.41 -1.90
N LEU A 457 13.24 25.30 -1.62
CA LEU A 457 12.84 24.93 -0.26
C LEU A 457 14.02 24.84 0.72
N SER A 458 15.15 24.30 0.27
CA SER A 458 16.38 24.21 1.08
C SER A 458 16.98 25.58 1.42
N GLU A 459 16.82 26.59 0.54
CA GLU A 459 17.26 27.96 0.81
C GLU A 459 16.30 28.66 1.77
N ALA A 460 14.99 28.41 1.63
CA ALA A 460 13.98 28.99 2.51
C ALA A 460 14.15 28.56 3.98
N ILE A 461 14.49 27.30 4.25
CA ILE A 461 14.75 26.84 5.63
C ILE A 461 16.05 27.43 6.20
N LYS A 462 17.10 27.57 5.38
CA LYS A 462 18.34 28.23 5.81
C LYS A 462 18.05 29.69 6.19
N ARG A 463 17.28 30.41 5.37
CA ARG A 463 16.82 31.77 5.66
C ARG A 463 15.97 31.85 6.93
N TYR A 464 15.04 30.90 7.12
CA TYR A 464 14.22 30.82 8.33
C TYR A 464 15.08 30.71 9.60
N ARG A 465 16.08 29.81 9.60
CA ARG A 465 17.02 29.63 10.71
C ARG A 465 17.78 30.92 11.02
N THR A 466 18.29 31.60 9.99
CA THR A 466 19.04 32.88 10.15
C THR A 466 18.17 34.00 10.70
N VAL A 467 16.95 34.19 10.16
CA VAL A 467 16.09 35.33 10.54
C VAL A 467 15.43 35.13 11.90
N THR A 468 15.04 33.91 12.24
CA THR A 468 14.34 33.63 13.51
C THR A 468 15.28 33.32 14.68
N GLY A 469 16.54 32.97 14.39
CA GLY A 469 17.52 32.50 15.36
C GLY A 469 17.30 31.06 15.83
N ILE A 470 16.34 30.33 15.25
CA ILE A 470 16.08 28.91 15.56
C ILE A 470 16.99 28.06 14.68
N THR A 471 18.25 27.90 15.11
CA THR A 471 19.28 27.22 14.32
C THR A 471 19.04 25.71 14.16
N ASP A 472 18.27 25.11 15.07
CA ASP A 472 17.90 23.69 15.08
C ASP A 472 16.58 23.39 14.33
N ALA A 473 16.01 24.35 13.59
CA ALA A 473 14.77 24.12 12.86
C ALA A 473 14.94 23.03 11.79
N ARG A 474 14.14 21.97 11.87
CA ARG A 474 14.21 20.80 10.98
C ARG A 474 13.16 20.83 9.87
N LEU A 475 13.50 20.31 8.71
CA LEU A 475 12.58 20.18 7.57
C LEU A 475 12.40 18.70 7.20
N ILE A 476 11.15 18.26 7.09
CA ILE A 476 10.77 16.92 6.63
C ILE A 476 9.93 17.08 5.38
N VAL A 477 10.31 16.42 4.30
CA VAL A 477 9.51 16.33 3.07
C VAL A 477 8.92 14.93 2.97
N CYS A 478 7.60 14.83 3.08
CA CYS A 478 6.85 13.59 3.00
C CYS A 478 6.29 13.42 1.58
N GLN A 479 6.90 12.51 0.82
CA GLN A 479 6.58 12.23 -0.57
C GLN A 479 5.51 11.14 -0.67
N LEU A 480 4.43 11.42 -1.39
CA LEU A 480 3.27 10.53 -1.53
C LEU A 480 3.18 9.84 -2.90
N ALA A 481 4.07 10.19 -3.82
CA ALA A 481 4.28 9.50 -5.09
C ALA A 481 5.78 9.22 -5.29
N SER A 482 6.10 8.18 -6.06
CA SER A 482 7.48 7.77 -6.33
C SER A 482 7.93 8.34 -7.67
N ASN A 483 8.40 9.59 -7.66
CA ASN A 483 8.80 10.28 -8.90
C ASN A 483 10.33 10.44 -9.00
N GLY A 484 11.10 9.99 -8.01
CA GLY A 484 12.56 9.99 -8.03
C GLY A 484 13.21 11.36 -7.78
N PHE A 485 12.42 12.37 -7.41
CA PHE A 485 12.91 13.70 -7.06
C PHE A 485 13.11 13.83 -5.55
N SER A 486 14.21 14.45 -5.14
CA SER A 486 14.48 14.83 -3.75
C SER A 486 14.42 16.35 -3.64
N LEU A 487 13.71 16.82 -2.62
CA LEU A 487 13.52 18.25 -2.34
C LEU A 487 14.45 18.75 -1.23
N THR A 488 15.17 17.82 -0.60
CA THR A 488 16.08 18.11 0.50
C THR A 488 17.50 18.26 0.00
N ASP A 489 18.29 19.06 0.71
CA ASP A 489 19.72 19.21 0.46
C ASP A 489 20.45 18.02 1.15
N PRO A 490 21.10 17.10 0.41
CA PRO A 490 21.74 15.94 1.01
C PRO A 490 22.86 16.27 1.99
N ASP A 491 23.42 17.49 1.90
CA ASP A 491 24.50 17.96 2.77
C ASP A 491 23.97 18.62 4.06
N ASP A 492 22.65 18.84 4.19
CA ASP A 492 22.03 19.43 5.39
C ASP A 492 21.43 18.34 6.29
N PRO A 493 22.05 18.02 7.45
CA PRO A 493 21.59 16.96 8.35
C PRO A 493 20.28 17.30 9.09
N LEU A 494 19.77 18.52 8.93
CA LEU A 494 18.50 18.98 9.48
C LEU A 494 17.39 19.01 8.41
N MET A 495 17.60 18.33 7.28
CA MET A 495 16.57 18.01 6.28
C MET A 495 16.42 16.49 6.09
N MET A 496 15.19 16.02 5.85
CA MET A 496 14.92 14.59 5.61
C MET A 496 13.81 14.38 4.58
N ASP A 497 14.06 13.54 3.57
CA ASP A 497 13.03 12.98 2.70
C ASP A 497 12.47 11.68 3.30
N ILE A 498 11.14 11.54 3.29
CA ILE A 498 10.46 10.33 3.75
C ILE A 498 9.33 9.94 2.79
N VAL A 499 9.13 8.64 2.60
CA VAL A 499 7.99 8.13 1.85
C VAL A 499 6.79 8.04 2.78
N GLY A 500 5.69 8.71 2.41
CA GLY A 500 4.47 8.69 3.20
C GLY A 500 3.78 7.33 3.19
N PHE A 501 3.00 7.05 4.24
CA PHE A 501 2.38 5.74 4.48
C PHE A 501 3.36 4.57 4.51
N ASP A 502 4.61 4.77 4.93
CA ASP A 502 5.37 3.68 5.52
C ASP A 502 4.95 3.50 6.99
N SER A 503 4.84 2.24 7.45
CA SER A 503 4.45 1.96 8.85
C SER A 503 5.45 2.48 9.87
N GLY A 504 6.73 2.61 9.49
CA GLY A 504 7.78 3.19 10.32
C GLY A 504 7.94 4.70 10.14
N ALA A 505 7.17 5.35 9.26
CA ALA A 505 7.38 6.75 8.89
C ALA A 505 7.35 7.69 10.10
N LEU A 506 6.35 7.54 10.98
CA LEU A 506 6.24 8.38 12.18
C LEU A 506 7.39 8.16 13.17
N ALA A 507 7.86 6.91 13.30
CA ALA A 507 8.99 6.59 14.18
C ALA A 507 10.28 7.23 13.64
N ALA A 508 10.50 7.19 12.33
CA ALA A 508 11.62 7.86 11.68
C ALA A 508 11.54 9.39 11.83
N MET A 509 10.36 9.99 11.58
CA MET A 509 10.13 11.42 11.81
C MET A 509 10.46 11.83 13.25
N HIS A 510 10.06 11.02 14.23
CA HIS A 510 10.37 11.29 15.64
C HIS A 510 11.85 11.14 15.98
N GLN A 511 12.51 10.08 15.51
CA GLN A 511 13.96 9.92 15.69
C GLN A 511 14.73 11.08 15.09
N PHE A 512 14.32 11.53 13.91
CA PHE A 512 14.90 12.69 13.26
C PHE A 512 14.67 13.95 14.10
N VAL A 513 13.44 14.26 14.51
CA VAL A 513 13.15 15.47 15.32
C VAL A 513 13.92 15.47 16.65
N THR A 514 14.09 14.31 17.27
CA THR A 514 14.83 14.15 18.54
C THR A 514 16.35 14.09 18.37
N GLY A 515 16.86 14.06 17.14
CA GLY A 515 18.29 14.03 16.83
C GLY A 515 18.98 12.68 17.00
N ASN A 516 18.21 11.59 16.92
CA ASN A 516 18.71 10.22 16.99
C ASN A 516 19.12 9.63 15.64
N ILE A 517 18.75 10.28 14.53
CA ILE A 517 19.19 9.99 13.17
C ILE A 517 19.53 11.27 12.42
#